data_AF-A0A3P1CHL3-F1
#
_entry.id   AF-A0A3P1CHL3-F1
#
_cell.length_a   1.000
_cell.length_b   1.000
_cell.length_c   1.000
_cell.angle_alpha   90.00
_cell.angle_beta   90.00
_cell.angle_gamma   90.00
#
_symmetry.space_group_name_H-M   'P 1'
#
loop_
_entity.id
_entity.type
_entity.pdbx_description
1 polymer ?
#
loop_
_entity_poly.entity_id
_entity_poly.type
_entity_poly.pdbx_seq_one_letter_code
_entity_poly.pdbx_strand_id
1 'polypeptide(L)'
;MRRTVFIFALLVASCSPRIRQEQMRMAPSQLLSRSSDVFRTEPGRPIKAVRSIFLNAKNLNVHYLDGQSEIVPRNEVWGYSDKKGRIYRLYKRAQYEVVNVGDVITYEQQSTQNTLVGSQTTVTNVIETFYSKTLDSKIFSSRKKALQDLAGL
;
A
#
# COMPACT_ATOMS: atom_id res chain seq x y z
N MET A 1 -11.97 45.90 45.29
CA MET A 1 -11.46 44.52 45.08
C MET A 1 -12.58 43.65 44.49
N ARG A 2 -12.30 42.98 43.35
CA ARG A 2 -13.07 41.93 42.60
C ARG A 2 -13.11 42.31 41.11
N ARG A 3 -12.11 41.94 40.30
CA ARG A 3 -11.86 40.66 39.58
C ARG A 3 -13.00 40.22 38.67
N THR A 4 -12.83 40.46 37.36
CA THR A 4 -13.28 39.53 36.31
C THR A 4 -12.34 39.68 35.11
N VAL A 5 -11.47 38.69 34.94
CA VAL A 5 -10.56 38.55 33.79
C VAL A 5 -11.31 37.74 32.74
N PHE A 6 -11.58 38.33 31.58
CA PHE A 6 -12.08 37.60 30.42
C PHE A 6 -10.88 36.95 29.70
N ILE A 7 -10.76 35.63 29.81
CA ILE A 7 -9.81 34.84 29.04
C ILE A 7 -10.51 34.43 27.74
N PHE A 8 -10.09 35.05 26.63
CA PHE A 8 -10.40 34.58 25.28
C PHE A 8 -9.58 33.31 25.01
N ALA A 9 -10.23 32.15 25.04
CA ALA A 9 -9.63 30.91 24.56
C ALA A 9 -9.68 30.89 23.02
N LEU A 10 -8.55 31.20 22.40
CA LEU A 10 -8.37 31.12 20.96
C LEU A 10 -8.25 29.64 20.56
N LEU A 11 -9.34 29.06 20.05
CA LEU A 11 -9.35 27.75 19.40
C LEU A 11 -8.58 27.86 18.08
N VAL A 12 -7.27 27.62 18.10
CA VAL A 12 -6.52 27.36 16.87
C VAL A 12 -6.95 25.97 16.40
N ALA A 13 -7.86 25.93 15.43
CA ALA A 13 -8.15 24.76 14.65
C ALA A 13 -6.85 24.33 13.96
N SER A 14 -6.13 23.39 14.58
CA SER A 14 -5.09 22.63 13.91
C SER A 14 -5.76 21.80 12.83
N CYS A 15 -5.84 22.37 11.62
CA CYS A 15 -6.03 21.60 10.41
C CYS A 15 -4.83 20.66 10.28
N SER A 16 -4.88 19.54 11.01
CA SER A 16 -4.01 18.40 10.78
C SER A 16 -4.10 18.10 9.29
N PRO A 17 -2.97 18.00 8.57
CA PRO A 17 -3.02 17.58 7.18
C PRO A 17 -3.74 16.23 7.16
N ARG A 18 -4.91 16.23 6.50
CA ARG A 18 -5.66 15.01 6.19
C ARG A 18 -4.64 14.05 5.60
N ILE A 19 -4.37 12.96 6.32
CA ILE A 19 -3.73 11.78 5.77
C ILE A 19 -4.60 11.39 4.58
N ARG A 20 -4.15 11.80 3.38
CA ARG A 20 -4.77 11.43 2.12
C ARG A 20 -4.72 9.91 2.12
N GLN A 21 -5.86 9.30 2.40
CA GLN A 21 -6.09 7.89 2.16
C GLN A 21 -5.52 7.62 0.76
N GLU A 22 -4.50 6.77 0.67
CA GLU A 22 -4.01 6.21 -0.58
C GLU A 22 -5.18 5.43 -1.20
N GLN A 23 -6.11 6.15 -1.84
CA GLN A 23 -6.82 5.61 -2.99
C GLN A 23 -5.72 5.04 -3.87
N MET A 24 -5.87 3.78 -4.29
CA MET A 24 -5.01 3.19 -5.30
C MET A 24 -4.96 4.15 -6.49
N ARG A 25 -3.91 4.97 -6.55
CA ARG A 25 -3.73 6.01 -7.57
C ARG A 25 -3.34 5.40 -8.92
N MET A 26 -3.17 4.09 -8.95
CA MET A 26 -2.86 3.31 -10.14
C MET A 26 -4.12 2.58 -10.59
N ALA A 27 -4.32 2.45 -11.90
CA ALA A 27 -5.43 1.70 -12.48
C ALA A 27 -5.07 0.21 -12.47
N PRO A 28 -5.59 -0.60 -11.51
CA PRO A 28 -5.32 -2.02 -11.48
C PRO A 28 -5.90 -2.66 -12.75
N SER A 29 -5.14 -3.55 -13.38
CA SER A 29 -5.57 -4.34 -14.53
C SER A 29 -6.17 -5.67 -14.11
N GLN A 30 -5.65 -6.30 -13.06
CA GLN A 30 -6.09 -7.62 -12.60
C GLN A 30 -5.83 -7.78 -11.10
N LEU A 31 -6.73 -8.50 -10.41
CA LEU A 31 -6.59 -8.88 -9.01
C LEU A 31 -5.84 -10.21 -8.91
N LEU A 32 -4.94 -10.31 -7.94
CA LEU A 32 -4.21 -11.53 -7.64
C LEU A 32 -4.73 -12.04 -6.29
N SER A 33 -5.41 -13.18 -6.31
CA SER A 33 -5.99 -13.76 -5.10
C SER A 33 -4.94 -14.54 -4.31
N ARG A 34 -3.97 -15.14 -5.03
CA ARG A 34 -2.88 -15.93 -4.47
C ARG A 34 -1.54 -15.48 -5.02
N SER A 35 -0.47 -15.75 -4.29
CA SER A 35 0.91 -15.52 -4.73
C SER A 35 1.25 -16.27 -6.02
N SER A 36 0.68 -17.45 -6.24
CA SER A 36 0.87 -18.24 -7.47
C SER A 36 0.36 -17.53 -8.72
N ASP A 37 -0.60 -16.61 -8.57
CA ASP A 37 -1.19 -15.89 -9.69
C ASP A 37 -0.18 -14.93 -10.35
N VAL A 38 0.92 -14.62 -9.68
CA VAL A 38 2.07 -13.84 -10.21
C VAL A 38 2.65 -14.47 -11.48
N PHE A 39 2.61 -15.79 -11.60
CA PHE A 39 3.18 -16.52 -12.72
C PHE A 39 2.14 -16.96 -13.75
N ARG A 40 0.88 -16.52 -13.60
CA ARG A 40 -0.19 -16.91 -14.51
C ARG A 40 0.07 -16.31 -15.89
N THR A 41 0.06 -17.17 -16.92
CA THR A 41 0.23 -16.77 -18.33
C THR A 41 -1.05 -16.21 -18.94
N GLU A 42 -2.21 -16.62 -18.41
CA GLU A 42 -3.51 -16.12 -18.84
C GLU A 42 -3.94 -14.90 -18.01
N PRO A 43 -4.28 -13.77 -18.66
CA PRO A 43 -4.79 -12.61 -17.95
C PRO A 43 -6.15 -12.95 -17.32
N GLY A 44 -6.30 -12.61 -16.04
CA GLY A 44 -7.57 -12.72 -15.34
C GLY A 44 -8.59 -11.68 -15.81
N ARG A 45 -9.75 -11.64 -15.14
CA ARG A 45 -10.81 -10.70 -15.50
C ARG A 45 -10.32 -9.26 -15.33
N PRO A 46 -10.42 -8.41 -16.36
CA PRO A 46 -9.83 -7.09 -16.34
C PRO A 46 -10.62 -6.13 -15.44
N ILE A 47 -9.88 -5.41 -14.62
CA ILE A 47 -10.42 -4.50 -13.60
C ILE A 47 -10.29 -3.06 -14.07
N LYS A 48 -11.26 -2.25 -13.69
CA LYS A 48 -11.29 -0.80 -13.91
C LYS A 48 -10.70 -0.05 -12.72
N ALA A 49 -11.11 -0.42 -11.51
CA ALA A 49 -10.67 0.21 -10.28
C ALA A 49 -10.88 -0.72 -9.09
N VAL A 50 -10.05 -0.58 -8.06
CA VAL A 50 -10.27 -1.17 -6.74
C VAL A 50 -10.38 -0.05 -5.72
N ARG A 51 -11.44 -0.07 -4.92
CA ARG A 51 -11.72 0.96 -3.90
C ARG A 51 -11.86 0.30 -2.53
N SER A 52 -11.21 0.87 -1.52
CA SER A 52 -11.53 0.50 -0.14
C SER A 52 -12.90 1.06 0.23
N ILE A 53 -13.77 0.23 0.82
CA ILE A 53 -15.10 0.67 1.27
C ILE A 53 -14.90 1.52 2.53
N PHE A 54 -15.37 2.77 2.48
CA PHE A 54 -15.03 3.90 3.37
C PHE A 54 -15.23 3.64 4.88
N LEU A 55 -16.00 2.62 5.26
CA LEU A 55 -16.31 2.27 6.65
C LEU A 55 -15.61 0.99 7.13
N ASN A 56 -15.03 0.18 6.24
CA ASN A 56 -14.46 -1.10 6.62
C ASN A 56 -13.31 -1.48 5.67
N ALA A 57 -12.07 -1.16 6.05
CA ALA A 57 -10.85 -1.52 5.32
C ALA A 57 -10.62 -3.05 5.20
N LYS A 58 -11.56 -3.85 5.73
CA LYS A 58 -11.63 -5.31 5.60
C LYS A 58 -12.05 -5.76 4.20
N ASN A 59 -12.78 -4.92 3.45
CA ASN A 59 -13.31 -5.28 2.14
C ASN A 59 -12.86 -4.30 1.05
N LEU A 60 -12.69 -4.83 -0.15
CA LEU A 60 -12.38 -4.10 -1.37
C LEU A 60 -13.59 -4.19 -2.30
N ASN A 61 -14.02 -3.06 -2.85
CA ASN A 61 -14.97 -3.02 -3.94
C ASN A 61 -14.17 -3.02 -5.26
N VAL A 62 -14.29 -4.11 -6.01
CA VAL A 62 -13.63 -4.32 -7.30
C VAL A 62 -14.62 -3.98 -8.40
N HIS A 63 -14.30 -2.99 -9.22
CA HIS A 63 -15.10 -2.61 -10.38
C HIS A 63 -14.48 -3.17 -11.64
N TYR A 64 -15.22 -3.99 -12.38
CA TYR A 64 -14.79 -4.61 -13.62
C TYR A 64 -15.03 -3.69 -14.84
N LEU A 65 -14.34 -3.98 -15.95
CA LEU A 65 -14.54 -3.22 -17.19
C LEU A 65 -15.93 -3.38 -17.79
N ASP A 66 -16.58 -4.52 -17.57
CA ASP A 66 -17.95 -4.82 -18.02
C ASP A 66 -19.05 -4.15 -17.15
N GLY A 67 -18.66 -3.34 -16.17
CA GLY A 67 -19.58 -2.63 -15.28
C GLY A 67 -20.03 -3.43 -14.07
N GLN A 68 -19.71 -4.72 -13.98
CA GLN A 68 -19.98 -5.49 -12.77
C GLN A 68 -19.07 -5.01 -11.63
N SER A 69 -19.55 -5.18 -10.41
CA SER A 69 -18.77 -4.88 -9.20
C SER A 69 -18.94 -6.01 -8.21
N GLU A 70 -17.88 -6.32 -7.48
CA GLU A 70 -17.91 -7.31 -6.41
C GLU A 70 -17.22 -6.80 -5.15
N ILE A 71 -17.64 -7.33 -4.01
CA ILE A 71 -17.01 -7.05 -2.72
C ILE A 71 -16.14 -8.24 -2.37
N VAL A 72 -14.82 -8.03 -2.37
CA VAL A 72 -13.83 -9.05 -2.03
C VAL A 72 -13.24 -8.75 -0.65
N PRO A 73 -13.17 -9.71 0.27
CA PRO A 73 -12.42 -9.55 1.51
C PRO A 73 -10.95 -9.24 1.21
N ARG A 74 -10.39 -8.21 1.83
CA ARG A 74 -9.00 -7.76 1.60
C ARG A 74 -7.98 -8.85 1.95
N ASN A 75 -8.30 -9.72 2.90
CA ASN A 75 -7.46 -10.86 3.28
C ASN A 75 -7.47 -12.00 2.26
N GLU A 76 -8.40 -12.00 1.31
CA GLU A 76 -8.43 -12.95 0.18
C GLU A 76 -7.68 -12.40 -1.04
N VAL A 77 -7.17 -11.18 -0.96
CA VAL A 77 -6.40 -10.53 -2.02
C VAL A 77 -4.93 -10.50 -1.64
N TRP A 78 -4.11 -11.24 -2.40
CA TRP A 78 -2.67 -11.19 -2.28
C TRP A 78 -2.09 -9.90 -2.88
N GLY A 79 -2.63 -9.45 -4.01
CA GLY A 79 -2.07 -8.33 -4.76
C GLY A 79 -2.91 -7.92 -5.97
N TYR A 80 -2.30 -7.14 -6.84
CA TYR A 80 -2.85 -6.77 -8.14
C TYR A 80 -1.74 -6.52 -9.16
N SER A 81 -2.04 -6.60 -10.45
CA SER A 81 -1.18 -6.06 -11.50
C SER A 81 -1.74 -4.75 -12.04
N ASP A 82 -0.89 -3.92 -12.61
CA ASP A 82 -1.31 -2.73 -13.34
C ASP A 82 -1.35 -2.95 -14.87
N LYS A 83 -1.78 -1.95 -15.62
CA LYS A 83 -1.84 -2.02 -17.10
C LYS A 83 -0.47 -2.16 -17.78
N LYS A 84 0.62 -1.91 -17.07
CA LYS A 84 1.99 -2.08 -17.55
C LYS A 84 2.56 -3.46 -17.21
N GLY A 85 1.77 -4.33 -16.57
CA GLY A 85 2.21 -5.65 -16.12
C GLY A 85 3.02 -5.62 -14.83
N ARG A 86 3.13 -4.48 -14.14
CA ARG A 86 3.80 -4.40 -12.84
C ARG A 86 2.93 -5.04 -11.79
N ILE A 87 3.54 -5.81 -10.91
CA ILE A 87 2.85 -6.60 -9.88
C ILE A 87 3.04 -5.93 -8.54
N TYR A 88 1.96 -5.80 -7.78
CA TYR A 88 1.95 -5.18 -6.46
C TYR A 88 1.39 -6.17 -5.43
N ARG A 89 2.19 -6.49 -4.41
CA ARG A 89 1.76 -7.26 -3.25
C ARG A 89 1.08 -6.33 -2.25
N LEU A 90 -0.12 -6.68 -1.82
CA LEU A 90 -0.77 -6.06 -0.67
C LEU A 90 -0.27 -6.76 0.59
N TYR A 91 0.45 -6.04 1.44
CA TYR A 91 0.96 -6.60 2.68
C TYR A 91 0.72 -5.62 3.83
N LYS A 92 0.00 -6.11 4.85
CA LYS A 92 -0.54 -5.28 5.93
C LYS A 92 -1.36 -4.11 5.35
N ARG A 93 -0.93 -2.87 5.57
CA ARG A 93 -1.60 -1.64 5.11
C ARG A 93 -0.89 -0.95 3.95
N ALA A 94 0.14 -1.58 3.38
CA ALA A 94 0.96 -1.02 2.32
C ALA A 94 0.89 -1.88 1.06
N GLN A 95 1.34 -1.28 -0.05
CA GLN A 95 1.51 -1.91 -1.35
C GLN A 95 2.99 -1.91 -1.70
N TYR A 96 3.47 -3.03 -2.23
CA TYR A 96 4.87 -3.27 -2.56
C TYR A 96 4.97 -3.73 -3.99
N GLU A 97 5.68 -2.98 -4.85
CA GLU A 97 5.97 -3.43 -6.21
C GLU A 97 6.91 -4.64 -6.14
N VAL A 98 6.59 -5.72 -6.84
CA VAL A 98 7.46 -6.89 -6.98
C VAL A 98 8.43 -6.62 -8.11
N VAL A 99 9.71 -6.46 -7.76
CA VAL A 99 10.76 -6.09 -8.72
C VAL A 99 11.53 -7.32 -9.20
N ASN A 100 11.77 -8.28 -8.31
CA ASN A 100 12.48 -9.51 -8.65
C ASN A 100 11.93 -10.69 -7.86
N VAL A 101 11.75 -11.83 -8.54
CA VAL A 101 11.39 -13.12 -7.95
C VAL A 101 12.52 -14.11 -8.22
N GLY A 102 13.37 -14.34 -7.22
CA GLY A 102 14.47 -15.30 -7.26
C GLY A 102 14.67 -15.97 -5.88
N ASP A 103 15.92 -16.20 -5.47
CA ASP A 103 16.25 -16.81 -4.15
C ASP A 103 15.70 -16.03 -2.94
N VAL A 104 15.48 -14.73 -3.16
CA VAL A 104 14.80 -13.78 -2.31
C VAL A 104 13.91 -12.93 -3.20
N ILE A 105 12.71 -12.60 -2.74
CA ILE A 105 11.83 -11.66 -3.44
C ILE A 105 12.28 -10.25 -3.08
N THR A 106 12.44 -9.39 -4.09
CA THR A 106 12.77 -7.98 -3.92
C THR A 106 11.55 -7.13 -4.23
N TYR A 107 11.30 -6.15 -3.38
CA TYR A 107 10.21 -5.22 -3.53
C TYR A 107 10.67 -3.76 -3.48
N GLU A 108 9.87 -2.89 -4.08
CA GLU A 108 10.00 -1.44 -3.94
C GLU A 108 8.71 -0.82 -3.37
N GLN A 109 8.89 0.17 -2.50
CA GLN A 109 7.81 1.00 -1.98
C GLN A 109 8.21 2.48 -2.12
N GLN A 110 7.35 3.27 -2.75
CA GLN A 110 7.51 4.72 -2.74
C GLN A 110 7.03 5.26 -1.38
N SER A 111 7.92 5.99 -0.70
CA SER A 111 7.66 6.66 0.58
C SER A 111 7.98 8.14 0.47
N THR A 112 7.53 8.94 1.42
CA THR A 112 7.87 10.36 1.52
C THR A 112 8.64 10.60 2.80
N GLN A 113 9.83 11.18 2.68
CA GLN A 113 10.67 11.55 3.82
C GLN A 113 10.82 13.07 3.90
N ASN A 114 10.84 13.59 5.12
CA ASN A 114 11.14 14.99 5.37
C ASN A 114 12.66 15.15 5.44
N THR A 115 13.23 15.92 4.54
CA THR A 115 14.65 16.27 4.52
C THR A 115 14.82 17.74 4.90
N LEU A 116 15.89 18.05 5.63
CA LEU A 116 16.26 19.43 5.94
C LEU A 116 17.23 19.92 4.87
N VAL A 117 16.85 20.97 4.14
CA VAL A 117 17.70 21.66 3.18
C VAL A 117 17.93 23.07 3.70
N GLY A 118 19.10 23.31 4.30
CA GLY A 118 19.37 24.52 5.07
C GLY A 118 18.47 24.60 6.31
N SER A 119 17.66 25.65 6.40
CA SER A 119 16.69 25.87 7.49
C SER A 119 15.25 25.46 7.14
N GLN A 120 15.01 24.90 5.95
CA GLN A 120 13.67 24.52 5.48
C GLN A 120 13.47 23.00 5.44
N THR A 121 12.29 22.54 5.83
CA THR A 121 11.88 21.14 5.67
C THR A 121 11.26 20.93 4.30
N THR A 122 11.81 20.02 3.50
CA THR A 122 11.29 19.63 2.19
C THR A 122 10.81 18.19 2.22
N VAL A 123 9.65 17.92 1.60
CA VAL A 123 9.13 16.56 1.43
C VAL A 123 9.72 15.97 0.16
N THR A 124 10.51 14.90 0.31
CA THR A 124 11.17 14.20 -0.80
C THR A 124 10.55 12.82 -0.99
N ASN A 125 10.29 12.43 -2.24
CA ASN A 125 9.92 11.06 -2.57
C ASN A 125 11.16 10.18 -2.54
N VAL A 126 11.10 9.06 -1.84
CA VAL A 126 12.19 8.09 -1.72
C VAL A 126 11.65 6.72 -2.12
N ILE A 127 12.44 5.95 -2.87
CA ILE A 127 12.15 4.55 -3.17
C ILE A 127 12.89 3.71 -2.14
N GLU A 128 12.15 2.94 -1.35
CA GLU A 128 12.68 2.03 -0.35
C GLU A 128 12.61 0.59 -0.85
N THR A 129 13.71 -0.16 -0.68
CA THR A 129 13.80 -1.56 -1.09
C THR A 129 13.51 -2.50 0.09
N PHE A 130 12.68 -3.52 -0.16
CA PHE A 130 12.32 -4.54 0.81
C PHE A 130 12.51 -5.95 0.25
N TYR A 131 12.44 -6.94 1.14
CA TYR A 131 12.79 -8.33 0.85
C TYR A 131 11.87 -9.32 1.56
N SER A 132 11.62 -10.47 0.96
CA SER A 132 10.99 -11.63 1.63
C SER A 132 11.57 -12.93 1.09
N LYS A 133 11.48 -14.03 1.85
CA LYS A 133 12.01 -15.33 1.40
C LYS A 133 11.20 -15.92 0.25
N THR A 134 9.88 -15.90 0.40
CA THR A 134 8.88 -16.32 -0.57
C THR A 134 7.85 -15.22 -0.77
N LEU A 135 7.01 -15.34 -1.80
CA LEU A 135 5.92 -14.39 -2.07
C LEU A 135 4.88 -14.30 -0.93
N ASP A 136 4.83 -15.26 -0.02
CA ASP A 136 3.88 -15.29 1.12
C ASP A 136 4.54 -15.01 2.48
N SER A 137 5.86 -15.14 2.57
CA SER A 137 6.62 -14.83 3.79
C SER A 137 6.58 -13.34 4.17
N LYS A 138 7.09 -13.02 5.38
CA LYS A 138 7.10 -11.65 5.89
C LYS A 138 8.03 -10.76 5.06
N ILE A 139 7.64 -9.49 4.89
CA ILE A 139 8.48 -8.48 4.24
C ILE A 139 9.39 -7.80 5.29
N PHE A 140 10.67 -7.67 4.96
CA PHE A 140 11.73 -7.06 5.76
C PHE A 140 12.48 -5.99 4.97
N SER A 141 12.99 -4.95 5.64
CA SER A 141 13.90 -3.96 5.03
C SER A 141 15.33 -4.47 4.82
N SER A 142 15.65 -5.68 5.29
CA SER A 142 16.99 -6.27 5.20
C SER A 142 16.94 -7.62 4.50
N ARG A 143 17.74 -7.77 3.44
CA ARG A 143 17.91 -9.03 2.70
C ARG A 143 18.37 -10.17 3.60
N LYS A 144 19.32 -9.91 4.52
CA LYS A 144 19.83 -10.91 5.47
C LYS A 144 18.70 -11.46 6.35
N LYS A 145 17.82 -10.57 6.86
CA LYS A 145 16.67 -10.99 7.68
C LYS A 145 15.68 -11.81 6.86
N ALA A 146 15.39 -11.40 5.63
CA ALA A 146 14.50 -12.16 4.75
C ALA A 146 15.03 -13.58 4.47
N LEU A 147 16.35 -13.75 4.29
CA LEU A 147 16.95 -15.08 4.10
C LEU A 147 16.92 -15.97 5.35
N GLN A 148 16.92 -15.36 6.54
CA GLN A 148 16.82 -16.05 7.82
C GLN A 148 15.37 -16.32 8.25
N ASP A 149 14.37 -15.80 7.52
CA ASP A 149 12.98 -16.12 7.74
C ASP A 149 12.80 -17.60 7.37
N LEU A 150 12.82 -18.45 8.39
CA LEU A 150 12.33 -19.83 8.32
C LEU A 150 10.83 -19.71 8.06
N ALA A 151 10.45 -19.47 6.80
CA ALA A 151 9.08 -19.62 6.37
C ALA A 151 8.64 -20.98 6.88
N GLY A 152 7.63 -21.00 7.78
CA GLY A 152 7.13 -22.24 8.36
C GLY A 152 6.83 -23.21 7.24
N LEU A 153 7.64 -24.27 7.17
CA LEU A 153 7.37 -25.45 6.35
C LEU A 153 6.08 -26.10 6.84
#